data_AF-A0A2N7QPF3-F1
#
_entry.id   AF-A0A2N7QPF3-F1
#
_cell.length_a   1.000
_cell.length_b   1.000
_cell.length_c   1.000
_cell.angle_alpha   90.00
_cell.angle_beta   90.00
_cell.angle_gamma   90.00
#
_symmetry.space_group_name_H-M   'P 1'
#
loop_
_entity.id
_entity.type
_entity.pdbx_description
1 polymer ?
#
loop_
_entity_poly.entity_id
_entity_poly.type
_entity_poly.pdbx_seq_one_letter_code
_entity_poly.pdbx_strand_id
1 'polypeptide(L)'
;MEQWLDKATQGVDPDSPDAFLHIFLNLMGMVPWVALLWWNVVFIAVGALLGWWKGRTVEGIVWAAVLGPIGWIVVLVRPRPKAPAVPPPLPGRR
;
A
#
# COMPACT_ATOMS: atom_id res chain seq x y z
N MET A 1 -30.48 -1.29 4.30
CA MET A 1 -30.17 -1.07 2.86
C MET A 1 -30.76 0.25 2.38
N GLU A 2 -32.03 0.54 2.68
CA GLU A 2 -32.70 1.78 2.24
C GLU A 2 -32.00 3.06 2.71
N GLN A 3 -31.49 3.11 3.96
CA GLN A 3 -30.69 4.25 4.46
C GLN A 3 -29.47 4.61 3.59
N TRP A 4 -28.84 3.61 2.95
CA TRP A 4 -27.66 3.83 2.11
C TRP A 4 -28.07 4.27 0.70
N LEU A 5 -29.21 3.80 0.21
CA LEU A 5 -29.85 4.27 -1.03
C LEU A 5 -30.34 5.72 -0.87
N ASP A 6 -31.02 6.04 0.22
CA ASP A 6 -31.51 7.40 0.49
C ASP A 6 -30.36 8.40 0.57
N LYS A 7 -29.27 8.03 1.26
CA LYS A 7 -28.07 8.88 1.29
C LYS A 7 -27.39 9.01 -0.07
N ALA A 8 -27.37 7.95 -0.89
CA ALA A 8 -26.77 8.01 -2.22
C ALA A 8 -27.61 8.86 -3.21
N THR A 9 -28.93 8.90 -3.01
CA THR A 9 -29.90 9.60 -3.89
C THR A 9 -30.32 10.97 -3.33
N GLN A 10 -29.84 11.33 -2.14
CA GLN A 10 -30.16 12.61 -1.48
C GLN A 10 -29.67 13.79 -2.32
N GLY A 11 -30.62 14.57 -2.87
CA GLY A 11 -30.32 15.75 -3.69
C GLY A 11 -30.02 15.47 -5.17
N VAL A 12 -30.30 14.26 -5.66
CA VAL A 12 -30.13 13.91 -7.07
C VAL A 12 -31.45 14.13 -7.81
N ASP A 13 -31.44 15.03 -8.79
CA ASP A 13 -32.54 15.22 -9.73
C ASP A 13 -32.38 14.23 -10.90
N PRO A 14 -33.24 13.20 -11.03
CA PRO A 14 -33.06 12.10 -11.97
C PRO A 14 -33.11 12.53 -13.45
N ASP A 15 -33.60 13.73 -13.76
CA ASP A 15 -33.67 14.29 -15.12
C ASP A 15 -32.47 15.19 -15.46
N SER A 16 -31.51 15.35 -14.53
CA SER A 16 -30.30 16.15 -14.77
C SER A 16 -29.18 15.33 -15.43
N PRO A 17 -28.47 15.86 -16.44
CA PRO A 17 -27.37 15.15 -17.11
C PRO A 17 -26.16 14.88 -16.18
N ASP A 18 -26.07 15.59 -15.06
CA ASP A 18 -25.02 15.47 -14.05
C ASP A 18 -25.36 14.48 -12.91
N ALA A 19 -26.56 13.88 -12.92
CA ALA A 19 -27.02 12.95 -11.88
C ALA A 19 -26.04 11.79 -11.63
N PHE A 20 -25.44 11.25 -12.69
CA PHE A 20 -24.44 10.18 -12.58
C PHE A 20 -23.19 10.62 -11.80
N LEU A 21 -22.66 11.81 -12.07
CA LEU A 21 -21.48 12.35 -11.39
C LEU A 21 -21.79 12.64 -9.92
N HIS A 22 -22.98 13.16 -9.62
CA HIS A 22 -23.39 13.41 -8.25
C HIS A 22 -23.52 12.12 -7.43
N ILE A 23 -24.18 11.09 -7.97
CA ILE A 23 -24.26 9.77 -7.31
C ILE A 23 -22.86 9.19 -7.09
N PHE A 24 -21.99 9.27 -8.09
CA PHE A 24 -20.61 8.81 -7.99
C PHE A 24 -19.83 9.54 -6.89
N LEU A 25 -19.93 10.87 -6.82
CA LEU A 25 -19.28 11.67 -5.78
C LEU A 25 -19.84 11.40 -4.39
N ASN A 26 -21.14 11.13 -4.27
CA ASN A 26 -21.77 10.79 -3.01
C ASN A 26 -21.33 9.40 -2.52
N LEU A 27 -21.23 8.43 -3.44
CA LEU A 27 -20.67 7.10 -3.16
C LEU A 27 -19.20 7.19 -2.74
N MET A 28 -18.41 8.00 -3.47
CA MET A 28 -17.05 8.34 -3.10
C MET A 28 -17.04 8.93 -1.68
N GLY A 29 -17.90 9.89 -1.34
CA GLY A 29 -17.96 10.49 0.00
C GLY A 29 -18.28 9.51 1.14
N MET A 30 -18.97 8.40 0.85
CA MET A 30 -19.25 7.35 1.84
C MET A 30 -18.05 6.47 2.18
N VAL A 31 -17.10 6.35 1.25
CA VAL A 31 -15.89 5.55 1.48
C VAL A 31 -14.96 6.35 2.40
N PRO A 32 -14.44 5.77 3.50
CA PRO A 32 -13.56 6.48 4.41
C PRO A 32 -12.14 6.60 3.82
N TRP A 33 -11.98 7.39 2.76
CA TRP A 33 -10.73 7.56 2.01
C TRP A 33 -9.56 7.96 2.90
N VAL A 34 -9.80 8.85 3.85
CA VAL A 34 -8.79 9.30 4.81
C VAL A 34 -8.30 8.13 5.67
N ALA A 35 -9.20 7.26 6.13
CA ALA A 35 -8.84 6.09 6.91
C ALA A 35 -8.09 5.05 6.07
N LEU A 36 -8.52 4.82 4.83
CA LEU A 36 -7.84 3.93 3.89
C LEU A 36 -6.42 4.42 3.56
N LEU A 37 -6.26 5.73 3.36
CA LEU A 37 -4.96 6.35 3.08
C LEU A 37 -4.04 6.23 4.29
N TRP A 38 -4.52 6.53 5.50
CA TRP A 38 -3.76 6.32 6.73
C TRP A 38 -3.38 4.86 6.95
N TRP A 39 -4.29 3.91 6.69
CA TRP A 39 -3.97 2.49 6.76
C TRP A 39 -2.88 2.09 5.77
N ASN A 40 -2.93 2.63 4.56
CA ASN A 40 -1.89 2.40 3.55
C ASN A 40 -0.53 2.94 4.02
N VAL A 41 -0.50 4.15 4.58
CA VAL A 41 0.71 4.75 5.18
C VAL A 41 1.25 3.88 6.31
N VAL A 42 0.39 3.36 7.19
CA VAL A 42 0.79 2.45 8.27
C VAL A 42 1.38 1.16 7.71
N PHE A 43 0.76 0.56 6.68
CA PHE A 43 1.29 -0.65 6.05
C PHE A 43 2.68 -0.44 5.43
N ILE A 44 2.86 0.69 4.75
CA ILE A 44 4.15 1.10 4.17
C ILE A 44 5.17 1.36 5.28
N ALA A 45 4.81 2.08 6.33
CA ALA A 45 5.71 2.41 7.44
C ALA A 45 6.19 1.15 8.17
N VAL A 46 5.29 0.20 8.46
CA VAL A 46 5.64 -1.08 9.06
C VAL A 46 6.51 -1.92 8.11
N GLY A 47 6.17 -1.95 6.82
CA GLY A 47 6.99 -2.62 5.80
C GLY A 47 8.39 -2.04 5.66
N ALA A 48 8.51 -0.71 5.72
CA ALA A 48 9.78 0.00 5.71
C ALA A 48 10.61 -0.31 6.96
N LEU A 49 9.98 -0.34 8.14
CA LEU A 49 10.65 -0.67 9.40
C LEU A 49 11.18 -2.12 9.39
N LEU A 50 10.36 -3.08 8.95
CA LEU A 50 10.77 -4.47 8.79
C LEU A 50 11.87 -4.64 7.74
N GLY A 51 11.78 -3.92 6.62
CA GLY A 51 12.82 -3.87 5.60
C GLY A 51 14.12 -3.26 6.12
N TRP A 52 14.04 -2.23 6.96
CA TRP A 52 15.19 -1.57 7.58
C TRP A 52 15.95 -2.55 8.48
N TRP A 53 15.24 -3.33 9.31
CA TRP A 53 15.84 -4.34 10.19
C TRP A 53 16.66 -5.40 9.41
N LYS A 54 16.26 -5.71 8.17
CA LYS A 54 16.99 -6.64 7.29
C LYS A 54 18.08 -6.01 6.42
N GLY A 55 18.19 -4.68 6.39
CA GLY A 55 19.09 -3.95 5.49
C GLY A 55 18.57 -3.85 4.05
N ARG A 56 17.24 -4.00 3.85
CA ARG A 56 16.55 -3.98 2.55
C ARG A 56 15.30 -3.09 2.58
N THR A 57 15.47 -1.85 2.99
CA THR A 57 14.38 -0.88 3.22
C THR A 57 13.50 -0.70 1.98
N VAL A 58 14.09 -0.60 0.80
CA VAL A 58 13.37 -0.42 -0.47
C VAL A 58 12.51 -1.65 -0.80
N GLU A 59 13.03 -2.86 -0.58
CA GLU A 59 12.26 -4.07 -0.86
C GLU A 59 11.11 -4.26 0.13
N GLY A 60 11.31 -3.88 1.40
CA GLY A 60 10.26 -3.86 2.41
C GLY A 60 9.13 -2.90 2.06
N ILE A 61 9.48 -1.72 1.55
CA ILE A 61 8.51 -0.73 1.07
C ILE A 61 7.73 -1.26 -0.15
N VAL A 62 8.43 -1.80 -1.16
CA VAL A 62 7.79 -2.30 -2.39
C VAL A 62 6.84 -3.46 -2.09
N TRP A 63 7.26 -4.44 -1.28
CA TRP A 63 6.41 -5.58 -0.95
C TRP A 63 5.22 -5.20 -0.08
N ALA A 64 5.40 -4.31 0.91
CA ALA A 64 4.30 -3.84 1.74
C ALA A 64 3.33 -2.92 0.98
N ALA A 65 3.80 -2.17 -0.01
CA ALA A 65 2.94 -1.35 -0.87
C ALA A 65 2.11 -2.21 -1.85
N VAL A 66 2.71 -3.27 -2.44
CA VAL A 66 2.04 -4.11 -3.44
C VAL A 66 1.12 -5.17 -2.81
N LEU A 67 1.56 -5.80 -1.71
CA LEU A 67 0.85 -6.92 -1.07
C LEU A 67 0.20 -6.54 0.26
N GLY A 68 0.33 -5.29 0.71
CA GLY A 68 -0.16 -4.84 2.01
C GLY A 68 0.46 -5.64 3.16
N PRO A 69 -0.35 -6.14 4.12
CA PRO A 69 0.17 -6.90 5.26
C PRO A 69 0.84 -8.22 4.87
N ILE A 70 0.49 -8.82 3.72
CA ILE A 70 1.14 -10.04 3.22
C ILE A 70 2.60 -9.75 2.82
N GLY A 71 2.88 -8.52 2.37
CA GLY A 71 4.23 -8.07 2.03
C GLY A 71 5.21 -8.17 3.20
N TRP A 72 4.72 -8.01 4.43
CA TRP A 72 5.54 -8.19 5.64
C TRP A 72 6.05 -9.62 5.79
N ILE A 73 5.19 -10.61 5.52
CA ILE A 73 5.54 -12.03 5.59
C ILE A 73 6.60 -12.35 4.54
N VAL A 74 6.46 -11.82 3.31
CA VAL A 74 7.45 -11.99 2.25
C VAL A 74 8.81 -11.45 2.69
N VAL A 75 8.86 -10.25 3.29
CA VAL A 75 10.09 -9.65 3.81
C VAL A 75 10.68 -10.48 4.95
N LEU A 76 9.85 -11.04 5.84
CA LEU A 76 10.25 -11.90 6.95
C LEU A 76 10.81 -13.25 6.50
N VAL A 77 10.18 -13.90 5.53
CA VAL A 77 10.57 -15.23 5.04
C VAL A 77 11.75 -15.17 4.08
N ARG A 78 11.93 -14.08 3.32
CA ARG A 78 13.04 -13.99 2.36
C ARG A 78 14.40 -14.04 3.07
N PRO A 79 15.32 -14.95 2.70
CA PRO A 79 16.66 -14.98 3.26
C PRO A 79 17.40 -13.66 2.98
N ARG A 80 18.27 -13.25 3.92
CA ARG A 80 19.14 -12.08 3.73
C ARG A 80 19.97 -12.30 2.46
N PRO A 81 20.06 -11.33 1.53
CA PRO A 81 20.97 -11.46 0.40
C PRO A 81 22.37 -11.65 0.96
N LYS A 82 22.94 -12.81 0.69
CA LYS A 82 24.32 -13.14 1.01
C LYS A 82 25.15 -12.02 0.38
N ALA A 83 25.97 -11.35 1.19
CA ALA A 83 26.88 -10.32 0.68
C ALA A 83 27.57 -10.88 -0.57
N PRO A 84 27.63 -10.11 -1.69
CA PRO A 84 28.29 -10.58 -2.89
C PRO A 84 29.67 -11.10 -2.46
N ALA A 85 29.92 -12.38 -2.76
CA ALA A 85 31.17 -13.03 -2.42
C ALA A 85 32.26 -12.33 -3.23
N VAL A 86 32.82 -11.25 -2.68
CA VAL A 86 33.99 -10.60 -3.25
C VAL A 86 35.09 -11.66 -3.16
N PRO A 87 35.62 -12.15 -4.28
CA PRO A 87 36.70 -13.12 -4.22
C PRO A 87 37.87 -12.49 -3.46
N PRO A 88 38.52 -13.22 -2.54
CA PRO A 88 39.63 -12.68 -1.76
C PRO A 88 40.69 -12.12 -2.70
N PRO A 89 41.25 -10.92 -2.41
CA PRO A 89 42.25 -10.31 -3.27
C PRO A 89 43.44 -11.26 -3.43
N LEU A 90 43.81 -11.53 -4.69
CA LEU A 90 44.94 -12.39 -5.02
C LEU A 90 46.21 -11.83 -4.35
N PRO A 91 47.01 -12.66 -3.66
CA PRO A 91 48.25 -12.22 -3.03
C PRO A 91 49.15 -11.56 -4.09
N GLY A 92 49.49 -10.29 -3.87
CA GLY A 92 50.38 -9.54 -4.75
C GLY A 92 51.71 -10.26 -4.91
N ARG A 93 52.02 -10.67 -6.14
CA ARG A 93 53.30 -11.28 -6.50
C ARG A 93 54.36 -10.18 -6.47
N ARG A 94 55.23 -10.20 -5.45
CA ARG A 94 56.50 -9.45 -5.45
C ARG A 94 57.59 -10.33 -6.05
#